data_AF-A0A6J6RAU7-F1
#
_entry.id   AF-A0A6J6RAU7-F1
#
_cell.length_a   1.000
_cell.length_b   1.000
_cell.length_c   1.000
_cell.angle_alpha   90.00
_cell.angle_beta   90.00
_cell.angle_gamma   90.00
#
_symmetry.space_group_name_H-M   'P 1'
#
loop_
_entity.id
_entity.type
_entity.pdbx_description
1 polymer ?
#
loop_
_entity_poly.entity_id
_entity_poly.type
_entity_poly.pdbx_seq_one_letter_code
_entity_poly.pdbx_strand_id
1 'polypeptide(L)'
;MVGRVIQDDAQAGEAYLDSVAAAIEGRNLQGLKVVLDCANGSNFEFGPLLLERLGVELCVLANSPDGLNINHECGSTSIAALSERVLAEGADLGIAFDGDADRLLAVDHTGEEVDGDHIIALCAIDLAARSMLAHNTVVVTVMSNLGFLQGMQRAGISVLQTAVGDRNVLQALAAGEFSLGGEQSGHIIFADHSTTGDGLLGAVVLLDLLRRSGRPLAELAQAAMTRLPQVLLNVPVSRPMPEIASLLNQELSAATAELGETGRVLLRPSGTEAVVRVMVEAEQSEVAQRIAEQLALAVEMLARS
;
A
#
# COMPACT_ATOMS: atom_id res chain seq x y z
N MET A 1 15.61 -34.85 -12.00
CA MET A 1 16.72 -34.51 -11.08
C MET A 1 16.05 -33.87 -9.87
N VAL A 2 16.07 -34.53 -8.71
CA VAL A 2 15.52 -33.93 -7.47
C VAL A 2 16.52 -32.86 -7.03
N GLY A 3 16.05 -31.66 -6.72
CA GLY A 3 16.89 -30.52 -6.38
C GLY A 3 17.80 -30.78 -5.17
N ARG A 4 18.91 -30.05 -5.08
CA ARG A 4 19.84 -30.09 -3.94
C ARG A 4 19.43 -28.99 -2.96
N VAL A 5 19.24 -29.34 -1.68
CA VAL A 5 19.13 -28.36 -0.61
C VAL A 5 20.52 -27.79 -0.33
N ILE A 6 20.65 -26.47 -0.43
CA ILE A 6 21.82 -25.73 0.04
C ILE A 6 21.39 -25.13 1.37
N GLN A 7 22.03 -25.54 2.46
CA GLN A 7 21.87 -24.87 3.75
C GLN A 7 22.76 -23.63 3.71
N ASP A 8 22.12 -22.47 3.83
CA ASP A 8 22.82 -21.21 3.97
C ASP A 8 23.13 -20.96 5.45
N ASP A 9 24.41 -20.75 5.78
CA ASP A 9 24.90 -20.50 7.13
C ASP A 9 24.67 -19.02 7.50
N ALA A 10 23.42 -18.56 7.41
CA ALA A 10 22.98 -17.18 7.68
C ALA A 10 23.57 -16.08 6.78
N GLN A 11 24.34 -16.41 5.74
CA GLN A 11 24.98 -15.41 4.88
C GLN A 11 23.98 -14.67 4.00
N ALA A 12 22.93 -15.32 3.51
CA ALA A 12 21.90 -14.69 2.70
C ALA A 12 21.03 -13.75 3.54
N GLY A 13 20.74 -14.09 4.80
CA GLY A 13 20.01 -13.22 5.73
C GLY A 13 20.77 -11.92 5.98
N GLU A 14 22.06 -12.01 6.33
CA GLU A 14 22.91 -10.83 6.51
C GLU A 14 23.08 -10.03 5.21
N ALA A 15 23.32 -10.69 4.08
CA ALA A 15 23.42 -10.02 2.78
C ALA A 15 22.13 -9.29 2.38
N TYR A 16 20.97 -9.86 2.73
CA TYR A 16 19.68 -9.21 2.56
C TYR A 16 19.56 -7.95 3.44
N LEU A 17 19.87 -8.07 4.74
CA LEU A 17 19.84 -6.92 5.65
C LEU A 17 20.77 -5.79 5.21
N ASP A 18 22.00 -6.12 4.77
CA ASP A 18 22.96 -5.16 4.23
C ASP A 18 22.44 -4.50 2.95
N SER A 19 21.79 -5.26 2.07
CA SER A 19 21.16 -4.74 0.84
C SER A 19 20.03 -3.76 1.16
N VAL A 20 19.19 -4.06 2.14
CA VAL A 20 18.12 -3.15 2.58
C VAL A 20 18.69 -1.90 3.25
N ALA A 21 19.67 -2.05 4.14
CA ALA A 21 20.35 -0.92 4.79
C ALA A 21 21.02 0.03 3.78
N ALA A 22 21.54 -0.51 2.67
CA ALA A 22 22.18 0.28 1.63
C ALA A 22 21.22 1.27 0.94
N ALA A 23 19.89 1.04 0.98
CA ALA A 23 18.89 1.94 0.40
C ALA A 23 18.90 3.35 1.04
N ILE A 24 19.42 3.48 2.25
CA ILE A 24 19.55 4.76 2.96
C ILE A 24 20.98 5.29 2.99
N GLU A 25 21.86 4.77 2.13
CA GLU A 25 23.20 5.29 1.84
C GLU A 25 24.06 5.51 3.11
N GLY A 26 23.97 4.62 4.09
CA GLY A 26 24.75 4.68 5.34
C GLY A 26 24.23 5.69 6.38
N ARG A 27 23.07 6.30 6.16
CA ARG A 27 22.36 7.06 7.21
C ARG A 27 21.90 6.11 8.33
N ASN A 28 21.56 6.70 9.47
CA ASN A 28 20.95 5.99 10.58
C ASN A 28 19.59 6.61 10.91
N LEU A 29 18.80 5.86 11.68
CA LEU A 29 17.43 6.17 12.06
C LEU A 29 17.32 6.51 13.56
N GLN A 30 18.43 6.93 14.19
CA GLN A 30 18.47 7.27 15.61
C GLN A 30 17.52 8.42 15.94
N GLY A 31 16.82 8.27 17.07
CA GLY A 31 15.85 9.24 17.58
C GLY A 31 14.43 9.00 17.10
N LEU A 32 14.16 7.91 16.36
CA LEU A 32 12.81 7.43 16.08
C LEU A 32 12.44 6.33 17.07
N LYS A 33 11.24 6.43 17.64
CA LYS A 33 10.57 5.37 18.41
C LYS A 33 9.47 4.75 17.55
N VAL A 34 9.57 3.45 17.30
CA VAL A 34 8.67 2.72 16.39
C VAL A 34 8.05 1.53 17.10
N VAL A 35 6.75 1.34 16.91
CA VAL A 35 6.08 0.08 17.22
C VAL A 35 6.10 -0.80 15.97
N LEU A 36 6.63 -2.02 16.07
CA LEU A 36 6.76 -2.93 14.94
C LEU A 36 5.89 -4.16 15.14
N ASP A 37 4.92 -4.40 14.25
CA ASP A 37 4.14 -5.63 14.21
C ASP A 37 4.68 -6.56 13.11
N CYS A 38 5.28 -7.68 13.53
CA CYS A 38 5.89 -8.66 12.64
C CYS A 38 4.92 -9.75 12.16
N ALA A 39 3.64 -9.67 12.52
CA ALA A 39 2.57 -10.60 12.15
C ALA A 39 2.81 -12.08 12.51
N ASN A 40 3.76 -12.36 13.43
CA ASN A 40 4.34 -13.69 13.65
C ASN A 40 4.79 -14.35 12.33
N GLY A 41 5.24 -13.53 11.38
CA GLY A 41 5.63 -13.92 10.03
C GLY A 41 7.13 -14.13 9.87
N SER A 42 7.56 -14.14 8.61
CA SER A 42 8.94 -14.33 8.17
C SER A 42 9.90 -13.26 8.69
N ASN A 43 9.41 -12.04 8.94
CA ASN A 43 10.24 -10.90 9.32
C ASN A 43 10.39 -10.73 10.85
N PHE A 44 9.91 -11.68 11.66
CA PHE A 44 9.97 -11.60 13.13
C PHE A 44 11.41 -11.53 13.69
N GLU A 45 12.39 -12.04 12.96
CA GLU A 45 13.80 -11.96 13.36
C GLU A 45 14.51 -10.81 12.66
N PHE A 46 14.39 -10.72 11.33
CA PHE A 46 15.12 -9.77 10.49
C PHE A 46 14.66 -8.32 10.67
N GLY A 47 13.36 -8.08 10.81
CA GLY A 47 12.78 -6.75 10.93
C GLY A 47 13.27 -6.01 12.18
N PRO A 48 13.07 -6.56 13.39
CA PRO A 48 13.61 -5.98 14.62
C PRO A 48 15.14 -5.82 14.56
N LEU A 49 15.85 -6.86 14.10
CA LEU A 49 17.30 -6.86 14.04
C LEU A 49 17.85 -5.71 13.18
N LEU A 50 17.30 -5.50 11.98
CA LEU A 50 17.74 -4.42 11.10
C LEU A 50 17.41 -3.04 11.66
N LEU A 51 16.18 -2.83 12.14
CA LEU A 51 15.77 -1.52 12.64
C LEU A 51 16.56 -1.11 13.90
N GLU A 52 16.85 -2.05 14.80
CA GLU A 52 17.75 -1.82 15.94
C GLU A 52 19.17 -1.49 15.50
N ARG A 53 19.73 -2.21 14.50
CA ARG A 53 21.05 -1.91 13.92
C ARG A 53 21.11 -0.50 13.32
N LEU A 54 20.02 -0.04 12.72
CA LEU A 54 19.88 1.31 12.19
C LEU A 54 19.62 2.36 13.29
N GLY A 55 19.46 1.95 14.55
CA GLY A 55 19.36 2.82 15.72
C GLY A 55 17.94 3.23 16.10
N VAL A 56 16.90 2.54 15.61
CA VAL A 56 15.51 2.77 15.98
C VAL A 56 15.25 2.24 17.40
N GLU A 57 14.52 2.99 18.23
CA GLU A 57 13.96 2.48 19.49
C GLU A 57 12.70 1.68 19.19
N LEU A 58 12.71 0.36 19.43
CA LEU A 58 11.61 -0.53 19.07
C LEU A 58 10.75 -0.98 20.25
N CYS A 59 9.44 -1.03 20.00
CA CYS A 59 8.50 -1.87 20.72
C CYS A 59 7.91 -2.91 19.74
N VAL A 60 8.21 -4.19 19.94
CA VAL A 60 7.84 -5.22 18.96
C VAL A 60 6.58 -5.99 19.40
N LEU A 61 5.65 -6.16 18.48
CA LEU A 61 4.41 -6.94 18.57
C LEU A 61 4.49 -8.17 17.66
N ALA A 62 3.70 -9.20 17.99
CA ALA A 62 3.57 -10.42 17.20
C ALA A 62 4.92 -10.96 16.70
N ASN A 63 5.84 -11.18 17.64
CA ASN A 63 7.23 -11.56 17.37
C ASN A 63 7.59 -12.94 17.93
N SER A 64 6.62 -13.85 18.01
CA SER A 64 6.79 -15.17 18.61
C SER A 64 6.01 -16.21 17.81
N PRO A 65 6.47 -16.51 16.57
CA PRO A 65 5.81 -17.50 15.74
C PRO A 65 5.82 -18.88 16.38
N ASP A 66 4.67 -19.54 16.40
CA ASP A 66 4.50 -20.93 16.86
C ASP A 66 4.14 -21.90 15.72
N GLY A 67 4.09 -21.39 14.48
CA GLY A 67 3.69 -22.11 13.27
C GLY A 67 2.18 -22.13 13.02
N LEU A 68 1.36 -21.57 13.91
CA LEU A 68 -0.10 -21.52 13.82
C LEU A 68 -0.67 -20.10 13.97
N ASN A 69 0.10 -19.16 14.52
CA ASN A 69 -0.33 -17.81 14.89
C ASN A 69 0.04 -16.70 13.87
N ILE A 70 0.46 -17.05 12.67
CA ILE A 70 0.77 -16.08 11.60
C ILE A 70 -0.49 -15.29 11.19
N ASN A 71 -0.39 -13.96 11.09
CA ASN A 71 -1.47 -13.03 10.77
C ASN A 71 -2.72 -13.11 11.68
N HIS A 72 -2.63 -13.81 12.82
CA HIS A 72 -3.77 -13.98 13.72
C HIS A 72 -3.97 -12.73 14.56
N GLU A 73 -4.94 -11.89 14.18
CA GLU A 73 -5.27 -10.61 14.85
C GLU A 73 -4.07 -9.65 14.95
N CYS A 74 -3.12 -9.75 14.01
CA CYS A 74 -1.92 -8.93 13.91
C CYS A 74 -1.53 -8.70 12.44
N GLY A 75 -0.54 -7.86 12.22
CA GLY A 75 0.02 -7.54 10.91
C GLY A 75 -0.80 -6.53 10.11
N SER A 76 -0.42 -6.34 8.85
CA SER A 76 -0.96 -5.29 7.98
C SER A 76 -2.46 -5.42 7.72
N THR A 77 -3.04 -6.61 7.89
CA THR A 77 -4.50 -6.82 7.79
C THR A 77 -5.27 -6.59 9.09
N SER A 78 -4.58 -6.31 10.21
CA SER A 78 -5.18 -6.13 11.53
C SER A 78 -4.42 -5.09 12.36
N ILE A 79 -4.64 -3.82 12.06
CA ILE A 79 -3.88 -2.66 12.59
C ILE A 79 -4.30 -2.22 13.99
N ALA A 80 -5.43 -2.68 14.53
CA ALA A 80 -5.98 -2.18 15.79
C ALA A 80 -4.99 -2.27 16.97
N ALA A 81 -4.35 -3.42 17.16
CA ALA A 81 -3.37 -3.63 18.23
C ALA A 81 -2.11 -2.75 18.05
N LEU A 82 -1.68 -2.55 16.80
CA LEU A 82 -0.58 -1.65 16.48
C LEU A 82 -0.92 -0.21 16.86
N SER A 83 -2.10 0.28 16.47
CA SER A 83 -2.56 1.65 16.76
C SER A 83 -2.66 1.91 18.27
N GLU A 84 -3.29 1.00 19.01
CA GLU A 84 -3.37 1.08 20.48
C GLU A 84 -1.98 1.15 21.12
N ARG A 85 -1.03 0.35 20.62
CA ARG A 85 0.33 0.33 21.14
C ARG A 85 1.10 1.61 20.80
N VAL A 86 0.95 2.15 19.59
CA VAL A 86 1.58 3.44 19.21
C VAL A 86 1.18 4.55 20.17
N LEU A 87 -0.12 4.65 20.44
CA LEU A 87 -0.65 5.63 21.40
C LEU A 87 -0.15 5.40 22.82
N ALA A 88 -0.13 4.14 23.27
CA ALA A 88 0.31 3.78 24.62
C ALA A 88 1.80 4.07 24.85
N GLU A 89 2.64 3.86 23.84
CA GLU A 89 4.08 4.07 23.92
C GLU A 89 4.50 5.52 23.64
N GLY A 90 3.61 6.33 23.09
CA GLY A 90 3.97 7.65 22.55
C GLY A 90 5.03 7.52 21.45
N ALA A 91 4.88 6.50 20.59
CA ALA A 91 5.80 6.25 19.48
C ALA A 91 5.57 7.25 18.33
N ASP A 92 6.60 7.51 17.53
CA ASP A 92 6.52 8.40 16.37
C ASP A 92 5.63 7.81 15.27
N LEU A 93 5.62 6.48 15.15
CA LEU A 93 4.79 5.70 14.25
C LEU A 93 4.78 4.22 14.62
N GLY A 94 3.82 3.50 14.03
CA GLY A 94 3.78 2.05 13.97
C GLY A 94 4.01 1.56 12.54
N ILE A 95 4.59 0.37 12.40
CA ILE A 95 4.75 -0.34 11.12
C ILE A 95 4.21 -1.76 11.32
N ALA A 96 3.36 -2.22 10.40
CA ALA A 96 2.87 -3.60 10.36
C ALA A 96 3.24 -4.26 9.04
N PHE A 97 3.87 -5.43 9.13
CA PHE A 97 4.09 -6.32 8.00
C PHE A 97 2.97 -7.34 7.88
N ASP A 98 2.88 -8.04 6.75
CA ASP A 98 2.17 -9.32 6.67
C ASP A 98 3.11 -10.52 6.85
N GLY A 99 2.52 -11.71 6.80
CA GLY A 99 3.19 -12.97 7.13
C GLY A 99 4.47 -13.24 6.33
N ASP A 100 4.53 -12.93 5.05
CA ASP A 100 5.72 -13.06 4.20
C ASP A 100 6.45 -11.72 3.96
N ALA A 101 5.94 -10.63 4.55
CA ALA A 101 6.55 -9.31 4.60
C ALA A 101 6.86 -8.69 3.23
N ASP A 102 6.05 -9.00 2.21
CA ASP A 102 6.06 -8.27 0.94
C ASP A 102 5.24 -6.96 1.03
N ARG A 103 4.48 -6.77 2.13
CA ARG A 103 3.70 -5.56 2.40
C ARG A 103 4.12 -4.85 3.66
N LEU A 104 3.94 -3.53 3.64
CA LEU A 104 3.86 -2.73 4.87
C LEU A 104 2.65 -1.80 4.86
N LEU A 105 2.04 -1.62 6.03
CA LEU A 105 1.23 -0.45 6.34
C LEU A 105 1.82 0.25 7.56
N ALA A 106 1.46 1.51 7.76
CA ALA A 106 1.92 2.28 8.90
C ALA A 106 0.74 2.83 9.71
N VAL A 107 1.04 3.24 10.93
CA VAL A 107 0.15 4.03 11.79
C VAL A 107 0.92 5.27 12.23
N ASP A 108 0.32 6.44 12.15
CA ASP A 108 0.99 7.65 12.63
C ASP A 108 0.92 7.79 14.16
N HIS A 109 1.65 8.78 14.71
CA HIS A 109 1.65 9.09 16.14
C HIS A 109 0.27 9.41 16.76
N THR A 110 -0.78 9.62 15.96
CA THR A 110 -2.17 9.83 16.40
C THR A 110 -3.01 8.56 16.39
N GLY A 111 -2.45 7.43 15.96
CA GLY A 111 -3.13 6.14 15.88
C GLY A 111 -3.88 5.92 14.57
N GLU A 112 -3.78 6.82 13.60
CA GLU A 112 -4.47 6.72 12.31
C GLU A 112 -3.66 5.89 11.29
N GLU A 113 -4.38 5.09 10.50
CA GLU A 113 -3.78 4.24 9.47
C GLU A 113 -3.21 5.08 8.31
N VAL A 114 -1.99 4.74 7.91
CA VAL A 114 -1.30 5.27 6.73
C VAL A 114 -1.13 4.11 5.74
N ASP A 115 -2.06 4.05 4.79
CA ASP A 115 -2.13 2.95 3.83
C ASP A 115 -1.02 3.00 2.75
N GLY A 116 -0.96 1.98 1.88
CA GLY A 116 0.05 1.88 0.83
C GLY A 116 0.04 3.07 -0.13
N ASP A 117 -1.12 3.67 -0.43
CA ASP A 117 -1.19 4.85 -1.30
C ASP A 117 -0.47 6.05 -0.66
N HIS A 118 -0.66 6.28 0.64
CA HIS A 118 0.04 7.35 1.35
C HIS A 118 1.56 7.11 1.35
N ILE A 119 1.99 5.87 1.64
CA ILE A 119 3.43 5.54 1.69
C ILE A 119 4.06 5.72 0.31
N ILE A 120 3.40 5.26 -0.76
CA ILE A 120 3.85 5.45 -2.14
C ILE A 120 3.91 6.95 -2.48
N ALA A 121 2.90 7.73 -2.11
CA ALA A 121 2.86 9.17 -2.37
C ALA A 121 4.01 9.91 -1.68
N LEU A 122 4.27 9.59 -0.41
CA LEU A 122 5.39 10.13 0.36
C LEU A 122 6.73 9.84 -0.32
N CYS A 123 6.96 8.57 -0.68
CA CYS A 123 8.18 8.14 -1.34
C CYS A 123 8.34 8.78 -2.72
N ALA A 124 7.27 8.86 -3.52
CA ALA A 124 7.30 9.48 -4.83
C ALA A 124 7.68 10.97 -4.74
N ILE A 125 7.09 11.70 -3.79
CA ILE A 125 7.39 13.13 -3.57
C ILE A 125 8.83 13.32 -3.10
N ASP A 126 9.32 12.50 -2.16
CA ASP A 126 10.70 12.59 -1.69
C ASP A 126 11.71 12.29 -2.81
N LEU A 127 11.48 11.21 -3.56
CA LEU A 127 12.32 10.84 -4.70
C LEU A 127 12.29 11.91 -5.79
N ALA A 128 11.13 12.48 -6.11
CA ALA A 128 11.01 13.56 -7.09
C ALA A 128 11.76 14.82 -6.64
N ALA A 129 11.61 15.23 -5.37
CA ALA A 129 12.34 16.38 -4.79
C ALA A 129 13.86 16.20 -4.83
N ARG A 130 14.33 14.95 -4.78
CA ARG A 130 15.74 14.57 -4.87
C ARG A 130 16.21 14.24 -6.29
N SER A 131 15.33 14.38 -7.30
CA SER A 131 15.61 13.99 -8.70
C SER A 131 15.99 12.51 -8.88
N MET A 132 15.42 11.64 -8.05
CA MET A 132 15.62 10.19 -8.05
C MET A 132 14.38 9.40 -8.50
N LEU A 133 13.24 10.06 -8.71
CA LEU A 133 12.06 9.40 -9.27
C LEU A 133 12.24 9.27 -10.80
N ALA A 134 12.48 8.06 -11.29
CA ALA A 134 12.73 7.81 -12.70
C ALA A 134 11.54 8.29 -13.56
N HIS A 135 11.87 9.05 -14.61
CA HIS A 135 10.89 9.70 -15.49
C HIS A 135 9.84 10.56 -14.76
N ASN A 136 10.09 10.97 -13.51
CA ASN A 136 9.14 11.67 -12.66
C ASN A 136 7.75 11.00 -12.65
N THR A 137 7.74 9.67 -12.65
CA THR A 137 6.54 8.84 -12.80
C THR A 137 6.48 7.76 -11.73
N VAL A 138 5.30 7.55 -11.16
CA VAL A 138 5.00 6.45 -10.23
C VAL A 138 3.98 5.50 -10.83
N VAL A 139 4.19 4.19 -10.65
CA VAL A 139 3.30 3.14 -11.16
C VAL A 139 2.40 2.63 -10.04
N VAL A 140 1.09 2.72 -10.23
CA VAL A 140 0.11 2.16 -9.28
C VAL A 140 -0.97 1.39 -10.01
N THR A 141 -1.83 0.66 -9.30
CA THR A 141 -3.00 0.05 -9.94
C THR A 141 -4.16 1.04 -10.01
N VAL A 142 -5.17 0.69 -10.81
CA VAL A 142 -6.46 1.40 -10.84
C VAL A 142 -7.17 1.46 -9.47
N MET A 143 -6.75 0.69 -8.48
CA MET A 143 -7.34 0.72 -7.13
C MET A 143 -6.85 1.89 -6.28
N SER A 144 -5.69 2.48 -6.59
CA SER A 144 -5.17 3.60 -5.81
C SER A 144 -6.14 4.78 -5.83
N ASN A 145 -6.46 5.29 -4.65
CA ASN A 145 -7.52 6.25 -4.38
C ASN A 145 -7.41 7.53 -5.24
N LEU A 146 -8.52 8.16 -5.61
CA LEU A 146 -8.50 9.41 -6.38
C LEU A 146 -7.71 10.52 -5.66
N GLY A 147 -7.72 10.53 -4.32
CA GLY A 147 -6.89 11.41 -3.51
C GLY A 147 -5.39 11.28 -3.79
N PHE A 148 -4.92 10.07 -4.09
CA PHE A 148 -3.54 9.81 -4.51
C PHE A 148 -3.26 10.47 -5.87
N LEU A 149 -4.14 10.26 -6.85
CA LEU A 149 -3.99 10.84 -8.19
C LEU A 149 -3.95 12.37 -8.14
N GLN A 150 -4.85 12.97 -7.36
CA GLN A 150 -4.88 14.41 -7.13
C GLN A 150 -3.62 14.90 -6.40
N GLY A 151 -3.10 14.13 -5.44
CA GLY A 151 -1.85 14.40 -4.73
C GLY A 151 -0.64 14.44 -5.66
N MET A 152 -0.48 13.41 -6.50
CA MET A 152 0.61 13.34 -7.47
C MET A 152 0.51 14.45 -8.52
N GLN A 153 -0.70 14.77 -8.99
CA GLN A 153 -0.92 15.90 -9.89
C GLN A 153 -0.49 17.23 -9.27
N ARG A 154 -0.83 17.49 -8.00
CA ARG A 154 -0.37 18.69 -7.27
C ARG A 154 1.15 18.73 -7.10
N ALA A 155 1.77 17.58 -6.91
CA ALA A 155 3.23 17.45 -6.82
C ALA A 155 3.93 17.50 -8.19
N GLY A 156 3.19 17.56 -9.30
CA GLY A 156 3.75 17.54 -10.65
C GLY A 156 4.35 16.19 -11.04
N ILE A 157 3.90 15.10 -10.42
CA ILE A 157 4.35 13.73 -10.67
C ILE A 157 3.35 13.03 -11.59
N SER A 158 3.86 12.35 -12.61
CA SER A 158 3.02 11.54 -13.52
C SER A 158 2.63 10.24 -12.83
N VAL A 159 1.39 9.79 -13.05
CA VAL A 159 0.91 8.49 -12.55
C VAL A 159 0.60 7.58 -13.73
N LEU A 160 1.22 6.41 -13.75
CA LEU A 160 0.84 5.32 -14.66
C LEU A 160 -0.02 4.32 -13.88
N GLN A 161 -1.27 4.16 -14.32
CA GLN A 161 -2.19 3.19 -13.71
C GLN A 161 -2.21 1.88 -14.49
N THR A 162 -2.05 0.75 -13.79
CA THR A 162 -2.14 -0.60 -14.34
C THR A 162 -3.41 -1.32 -13.89
N ALA A 163 -3.72 -2.45 -14.52
CA ALA A 163 -4.67 -3.40 -13.95
C ALA A 163 -4.18 -3.91 -12.57
N VAL A 164 -5.11 -4.38 -11.74
CA VAL A 164 -4.83 -4.86 -10.37
C VAL A 164 -3.92 -6.08 -10.38
N GLY A 165 -3.00 -6.14 -9.40
CA GLY A 165 -2.03 -7.22 -9.23
C GLY A 165 -0.60 -6.74 -9.43
N ASP A 166 0.24 -7.03 -8.43
CA ASP A 166 1.70 -6.91 -8.39
C ASP A 166 2.41 -7.15 -9.75
N ARG A 167 2.05 -8.21 -10.47
CA ARG A 167 2.63 -8.56 -11.76
C ARG A 167 2.47 -7.45 -12.80
N ASN A 168 1.30 -6.79 -12.83
CA ASN A 168 1.06 -5.72 -13.79
C ASN A 168 1.89 -4.48 -13.44
N VAL A 169 2.06 -4.21 -12.15
CA VAL A 169 2.93 -3.13 -11.65
C VAL A 169 4.39 -3.43 -12.05
N LEU A 170 4.90 -4.63 -11.75
CA LEU A 170 6.26 -5.05 -12.12
C LEU A 170 6.50 -4.98 -13.64
N GLN A 171 5.54 -5.40 -14.46
CA GLN A 171 5.65 -5.31 -15.92
C GLN A 171 5.73 -3.86 -16.40
N ALA A 172 4.94 -2.95 -15.81
CA ALA A 172 4.97 -1.54 -16.17
C ALA A 172 6.25 -0.85 -15.69
N LEU A 173 6.72 -1.16 -14.47
CA LEU A 173 8.02 -0.69 -13.96
C LEU A 173 9.15 -1.07 -14.91
N ALA A 174 9.21 -2.34 -15.31
CA ALA A 174 10.24 -2.83 -16.23
C ALA A 174 10.13 -2.24 -17.64
N ALA A 175 8.91 -2.13 -18.19
CA ALA A 175 8.70 -1.64 -19.56
C ALA A 175 8.96 -0.15 -19.71
N GLY A 176 8.72 0.64 -18.66
CA GLY A 176 8.94 2.09 -18.65
C GLY A 176 10.18 2.54 -17.89
N GLU A 177 11.02 1.61 -17.43
CA GLU A 177 12.24 1.88 -16.66
C GLU A 177 11.98 2.80 -15.45
N PHE A 178 10.85 2.58 -14.75
CA PHE A 178 10.44 3.37 -13.59
C PHE A 178 11.02 2.80 -12.29
N SER A 179 11.26 3.67 -11.30
CA SER A 179 11.93 3.30 -10.05
C SER A 179 10.99 2.97 -8.89
N LEU A 180 9.72 3.41 -8.94
CA LEU A 180 8.76 3.24 -7.84
C LEU A 180 7.38 2.83 -8.34
N GLY A 181 6.81 1.82 -7.69
CA GLY A 181 5.39 1.51 -7.84
C GLY A 181 4.84 0.62 -6.75
N GLY A 182 3.53 0.37 -6.76
CA GLY A 182 2.93 -0.50 -5.76
C GLY A 182 1.40 -0.51 -5.77
N GLU A 183 0.85 -1.06 -4.69
CA GLU A 183 -0.58 -1.19 -4.45
C GLU A 183 -0.97 -0.59 -3.08
N GLN A 184 -2.23 -0.14 -2.97
CA GLN A 184 -2.80 0.38 -1.73
C GLN A 184 -2.67 -0.60 -0.55
N SER A 185 -2.59 -1.90 -0.82
CA SER A 185 -2.39 -2.95 0.19
C SER A 185 -1.06 -2.88 0.93
N GLY A 186 -0.12 -2.03 0.49
CA GLY A 186 1.21 -1.92 1.08
C GLY A 186 2.29 -2.71 0.35
N HIS A 187 1.96 -3.39 -0.75
CA HIS A 187 2.96 -4.02 -1.62
C HIS A 187 3.67 -2.94 -2.45
N ILE A 188 4.87 -2.54 -2.03
CA ILE A 188 5.61 -1.41 -2.61
C ILE A 188 6.95 -1.89 -3.14
N ILE A 189 7.22 -1.54 -4.39
CA ILE A 189 8.40 -1.95 -5.15
C ILE A 189 9.28 -0.71 -5.39
N PHE A 190 10.50 -0.76 -4.86
CA PHE A 190 11.59 0.14 -5.22
C PHE A 190 12.51 -0.58 -6.21
N ALA A 191 12.29 -0.38 -7.51
CA ALA A 191 12.90 -1.19 -8.57
C ALA A 191 14.44 -1.06 -8.64
N ASP A 192 14.99 0.02 -8.09
CA ASP A 192 16.45 0.23 -7.97
C ASP A 192 17.09 -0.65 -6.88
N HIS A 193 16.27 -1.21 -5.97
CA HIS A 193 16.73 -1.92 -4.77
C HIS A 193 16.19 -3.36 -4.66
N SER A 194 14.99 -3.62 -5.15
CA SER A 194 14.34 -4.94 -5.07
C SER A 194 13.60 -5.27 -6.36
N THR A 195 13.49 -6.56 -6.67
CA THR A 195 12.77 -7.09 -7.83
C THR A 195 11.31 -7.44 -7.52
N THR A 196 10.85 -7.19 -6.29
CA THR A 196 9.49 -7.49 -5.78
C THR A 196 9.11 -6.49 -4.69
N GLY A 197 7.85 -6.49 -4.25
CA GLY A 197 7.45 -5.77 -3.05
C GLY A 197 8.21 -6.27 -1.83
N ASP A 198 8.72 -5.34 -1.04
CA ASP A 198 9.52 -5.63 0.15
C ASP A 198 9.11 -4.67 1.28
N GLY A 199 8.41 -5.23 2.27
CA GLY A 199 7.88 -4.48 3.40
C GLY A 199 9.00 -3.88 4.26
N LEU A 200 10.09 -4.62 4.50
CA LEU A 200 11.20 -4.14 5.33
C LEU A 200 11.96 -3.01 4.64
N LEU A 201 12.18 -3.13 3.33
CA LEU A 201 12.76 -2.06 2.52
C LEU A 201 11.88 -0.82 2.53
N GLY A 202 10.58 -0.97 2.31
CA GLY A 202 9.65 0.17 2.38
C GLY A 202 9.61 0.82 3.76
N ALA A 203 9.70 0.03 4.83
CA ALA A 203 9.81 0.53 6.20
C ALA A 203 11.08 1.38 6.40
N VAL A 204 12.24 0.87 5.98
CA VAL A 204 13.52 1.59 6.10
C VAL A 204 13.51 2.90 5.29
N VAL A 205 12.98 2.88 4.07
CA VAL A 205 12.87 4.09 3.23
C VAL A 205 11.91 5.11 3.84
N LEU A 206 10.77 4.67 4.37
CA LEU A 206 9.80 5.54 5.03
C LEU A 206 10.41 6.19 6.28
N LEU A 207 11.08 5.41 7.13
CA LEU A 207 11.73 5.93 8.34
C LEU A 207 12.86 6.92 8.01
N ASP A 208 13.65 6.66 6.97
CA ASP A 208 14.66 7.61 6.49
C ASP A 208 14.05 8.93 6.00
N LEU A 209 12.93 8.86 5.28
CA LEU A 209 12.17 10.05 4.87
C LEU A 209 11.72 10.85 6.09
N LEU A 210 11.10 10.21 7.08
CA LEU A 210 10.69 10.86 8.32
C LEU A 210 11.88 11.50 9.02
N ARG A 211 12.98 10.76 9.16
CA ARG A 211 14.17 11.23 9.86
C ARG A 211 14.82 12.44 9.19
N ARG A 212 14.87 12.46 7.86
CA ARG A 212 15.40 13.58 7.06
C ARG A 212 14.48 14.79 7.08
N SER A 213 13.17 14.57 7.03
CA SER A 213 12.19 15.65 7.03
C SER A 213 12.08 16.35 8.39
N GLY A 214 12.27 15.60 9.49
CA GLY A 214 12.05 16.09 10.85
C GLY A 214 10.59 16.41 11.17
N ARG A 215 9.65 15.89 10.37
CA ARG A 215 8.20 16.15 10.50
C ARG A 215 7.46 14.86 10.88
N PRO A 216 6.36 14.95 11.66
CA PRO A 216 5.54 13.79 11.99
C PRO A 216 4.91 13.14 10.76
N LEU A 217 4.71 11.81 10.80
CA LEU A 217 4.12 11.04 9.70
C LEU A 217 2.75 11.60 9.27
N ALA A 218 1.89 11.95 10.24
CA ALA A 218 0.56 12.48 9.98
C ALA A 218 0.59 13.74 9.11
N GLU A 219 1.52 14.66 9.40
CA GLU A 219 1.65 15.93 8.68
C GLU A 219 2.13 15.69 7.24
N LEU A 220 3.07 14.77 7.07
CA LEU A 220 3.60 14.40 5.77
C LEU A 220 2.53 13.68 4.93
N ALA A 221 1.84 12.69 5.50
CA ALA A 221 0.81 11.92 4.83
C ALA A 221 -0.34 12.81 4.35
N GLN A 222 -0.83 13.71 5.21
CA GLN A 222 -1.88 14.67 4.90
C GLN A 222 -1.46 15.69 3.82
N ALA A 223 -0.18 16.06 3.77
CA ALA A 223 0.35 16.94 2.73
C ALA A 223 0.52 16.22 1.38
N ALA A 224 0.86 14.92 1.40
CA ALA A 224 1.06 14.13 0.21
C ALA A 224 -0.26 13.85 -0.52
N MET A 225 -1.29 13.44 0.22
CA MET A 225 -2.62 13.19 -0.35
C MET A 225 -3.72 13.30 0.72
N THR A 226 -4.97 13.27 0.27
CA THR A 226 -6.14 13.16 1.15
C THR A 226 -6.99 12.02 0.64
N ARG A 227 -7.05 10.92 1.39
CA ARG A 227 -7.86 9.77 1.00
C ARG A 227 -9.33 10.16 0.94
N LEU A 228 -9.95 10.00 -0.22
CA LEU A 228 -11.39 10.19 -0.36
C LEU A 228 -12.13 8.98 0.22
N PRO A 229 -13.30 9.19 0.85
CA PRO A 229 -14.26 8.13 1.11
C PRO A 229 -14.41 7.23 -0.12
N GLN A 230 -14.20 5.93 0.09
CA GLN A 230 -14.25 4.91 -0.95
C GLN A 230 -15.20 3.79 -0.51
N VAL A 231 -16.19 3.51 -1.35
CA VAL A 231 -17.14 2.41 -1.15
C VAL A 231 -16.89 1.37 -2.22
N LEU A 232 -16.72 0.12 -1.82
CA LEU A 232 -16.51 -1.03 -2.70
C LEU A 232 -17.58 -2.09 -2.44
N LEU A 233 -18.50 -2.26 -3.39
CA LEU A 233 -19.55 -3.29 -3.33
C LEU A 233 -19.22 -4.44 -4.29
N ASN A 234 -19.28 -5.67 -3.79
CA ASN A 234 -19.14 -6.87 -4.59
C ASN A 234 -20.53 -7.39 -4.96
N VAL A 235 -20.89 -7.29 -6.24
CA VAL A 235 -22.19 -7.71 -6.76
C VAL A 235 -22.06 -9.08 -7.42
N PRO A 236 -22.70 -10.14 -6.88
CA PRO A 236 -22.70 -11.46 -7.50
C PRO A 236 -23.37 -11.44 -8.87
N VAL A 237 -22.75 -12.11 -9.83
CA VAL A 237 -23.28 -12.25 -11.19
C VAL A 237 -23.36 -13.73 -11.59
N SER A 238 -24.39 -14.08 -12.36
CA SER A 238 -24.66 -15.46 -12.80
C SER A 238 -23.62 -15.98 -13.81
N ARG A 239 -22.95 -15.08 -14.52
CA ARG A 239 -21.88 -15.35 -15.48
C ARG A 239 -20.87 -14.20 -15.46
N PRO A 240 -19.58 -14.45 -15.76
CA PRO A 240 -18.62 -13.36 -15.98
C PRO A 240 -19.14 -12.37 -17.03
N MET A 241 -19.16 -11.08 -16.70
CA MET A 241 -19.68 -10.02 -17.57
C MET A 241 -18.54 -9.11 -18.04
N PRO A 242 -17.88 -9.43 -19.17
CA PRO A 242 -16.77 -8.61 -19.67
C PRO A 242 -17.21 -7.22 -20.15
N GLU A 243 -18.49 -7.03 -20.49
CA GLU A 243 -19.04 -5.78 -21.03
C GLU A 243 -20.00 -5.05 -20.07
N ILE A 244 -19.84 -5.20 -18.74
CA ILE A 244 -20.76 -4.59 -17.77
C ILE A 244 -20.87 -3.06 -17.93
N ALA A 245 -19.76 -2.39 -18.28
CA ALA A 245 -19.71 -0.95 -18.42
C ALA A 245 -20.49 -0.44 -19.64
N SER A 246 -20.52 -1.18 -20.75
CA SER A 246 -21.28 -0.77 -21.93
C SER A 246 -22.79 -0.91 -21.71
N LEU A 247 -23.20 -1.90 -20.91
CA LEU A 247 -24.60 -2.12 -20.54
C LEU A 247 -25.13 -1.08 -19.55
N LEU A 248 -24.25 -0.46 -18.75
CA LEU A 248 -24.57 0.54 -17.74
C LEU A 248 -24.18 1.96 -18.13
N ASN A 249 -24.03 2.23 -19.43
CA ASN A 249 -23.46 3.50 -19.89
C ASN A 249 -24.29 4.72 -19.44
N GLN A 250 -25.63 4.58 -19.35
CA GLN A 250 -26.49 5.67 -18.91
C GLN A 250 -26.32 5.96 -17.41
N GLU A 251 -26.32 4.92 -16.57
CA GLU A 251 -26.13 5.00 -15.13
C GLU A 251 -24.73 5.52 -14.80
N LEU A 252 -23.70 5.03 -15.50
CA LEU A 252 -22.32 5.48 -15.37
C LEU A 252 -22.15 6.94 -15.78
N SER A 253 -22.80 7.37 -16.87
CA SER A 253 -22.74 8.77 -17.30
C SER A 253 -23.40 9.69 -16.28
N ALA A 254 -24.52 9.28 -15.68
CA ALA A 254 -25.20 10.05 -14.64
C ALA A 254 -24.35 10.14 -13.37
N ALA A 255 -23.80 9.02 -12.91
CA ALA A 255 -22.92 8.98 -11.73
C ALA A 255 -21.66 9.81 -11.93
N THR A 256 -21.00 9.69 -13.08
CA THR A 256 -19.81 10.47 -13.42
C THR A 256 -20.11 11.97 -13.46
N ALA A 257 -21.26 12.36 -14.04
CA ALA A 257 -21.67 13.77 -14.08
C ALA A 257 -21.96 14.34 -12.69
N GLU A 258 -22.51 13.53 -11.79
CA GLU A 258 -22.75 13.93 -10.40
C GLU A 258 -21.46 14.08 -9.60
N LEU A 259 -20.50 13.17 -9.78
CA LEU A 259 -19.23 13.17 -9.05
C LEU A 259 -18.24 14.25 -9.53
N GLY A 260 -18.30 14.63 -10.81
CA GLY A 260 -17.41 15.61 -11.41
C GLY A 260 -15.93 15.24 -11.25
N GLU A 261 -15.09 16.24 -10.98
CA GLU A 261 -13.64 16.06 -10.74
C GLU A 261 -13.31 15.64 -9.30
N THR A 262 -14.32 15.63 -8.43
CA THR A 262 -14.22 15.40 -6.98
C THR A 262 -14.56 13.96 -6.58
N GLY A 263 -14.82 13.10 -7.55
CA GLY A 263 -15.11 11.69 -7.33
C GLY A 263 -14.92 10.87 -8.59
N ARG A 264 -14.99 9.55 -8.46
CA ARG A 264 -14.90 8.64 -9.60
C ARG A 264 -15.66 7.34 -9.35
N VAL A 265 -16.01 6.69 -10.45
CA VAL A 265 -16.55 5.32 -10.47
C VAL A 265 -15.54 4.40 -11.15
N LEU A 266 -15.33 3.23 -10.56
CA LEU A 266 -14.62 2.13 -11.19
C LEU A 266 -15.48 0.86 -11.11
N LEU A 267 -15.96 0.42 -12.28
CA LEU A 267 -16.60 -0.88 -12.43
C LEU A 267 -15.62 -1.87 -13.03
N ARG A 268 -15.44 -3.03 -12.40
CA ARG A 268 -14.63 -4.11 -12.96
C ARG A 268 -15.17 -5.49 -12.61
N PRO A 269 -15.15 -6.47 -13.53
CA PRO A 269 -15.36 -7.87 -13.17
C PRO A 269 -14.19 -8.38 -12.32
N SER A 270 -14.47 -9.31 -11.40
CA SER A 270 -13.42 -10.10 -10.75
C SER A 270 -12.88 -11.15 -11.73
N GLY A 271 -11.55 -11.34 -11.72
CA GLY A 271 -10.89 -12.37 -12.55
C GLY A 271 -10.97 -13.77 -11.94
N THR A 272 -11.26 -13.87 -10.64
CA THR A 272 -11.23 -15.12 -9.87
C THR A 272 -12.61 -15.53 -9.36
N GLU A 273 -13.54 -14.59 -9.25
CA GLU A 273 -14.86 -14.78 -8.66
C GLU A 273 -15.95 -14.34 -9.63
N ALA A 274 -17.15 -14.93 -9.53
CA ALA A 274 -18.32 -14.53 -10.32
C ALA A 274 -18.98 -13.28 -9.71
N VAL A 275 -18.21 -12.19 -9.58
CA VAL A 275 -18.69 -10.90 -9.05
C VAL A 275 -18.23 -9.74 -9.93
N VAL A 276 -19.04 -8.68 -9.95
CA VAL A 276 -18.65 -7.35 -10.43
C VAL A 276 -18.36 -6.48 -9.22
N ARG A 277 -17.21 -5.82 -9.23
CA ARG A 277 -16.80 -4.87 -8.21
C ARG A 277 -17.23 -3.47 -8.62
N VAL A 278 -18.06 -2.86 -7.79
CA VAL A 278 -18.56 -1.49 -7.93
C VAL A 278 -17.82 -0.63 -6.92
N MET A 279 -16.84 0.16 -7.39
CA MET A 279 -16.10 1.09 -6.54
C MET A 279 -16.53 2.51 -6.86
N VAL A 280 -16.84 3.29 -5.82
CA VAL A 280 -17.14 4.72 -5.92
C VAL A 280 -16.34 5.48 -4.89
N GLU A 281 -15.75 6.58 -5.32
CA GLU A 281 -15.05 7.53 -4.45
C GLU A 281 -15.69 8.90 -4.59
N ALA A 282 -15.87 9.59 -3.47
CA ALA A 282 -16.41 10.95 -3.43
C ALA A 282 -15.93 11.69 -2.17
N GLU A 283 -15.96 13.02 -2.18
CA GLU A 283 -15.64 13.84 -1.01
C GLU A 283 -16.50 13.53 0.23
N GLN A 284 -17.76 13.13 0.01
CA GLN A 284 -18.71 12.79 1.06
C GLN A 284 -19.03 11.30 1.04
N SER A 285 -18.90 10.64 2.20
CA SER A 285 -19.14 9.20 2.33
C SER A 285 -20.58 8.83 1.96
N GLU A 286 -21.56 9.67 2.26
CA GLU A 286 -22.97 9.45 1.95
C GLU A 286 -23.24 9.47 0.44
N VAL A 287 -22.52 10.33 -0.29
CA VAL A 287 -22.60 10.41 -1.75
C VAL A 287 -21.97 9.17 -2.39
N ALA A 288 -20.78 8.78 -1.94
CA ALA A 288 -20.12 7.56 -2.40
C ALA A 288 -21.00 6.33 -2.18
N GLN A 289 -21.57 6.19 -0.97
CA GLN A 289 -22.45 5.07 -0.61
C GLN A 289 -23.70 5.02 -1.50
N ARG A 290 -24.42 6.14 -1.62
CA ARG A 290 -25.65 6.18 -2.42
C ARG A 290 -25.39 5.82 -3.88
N ILE A 291 -24.35 6.39 -4.49
CA ILE A 291 -24.03 6.13 -5.90
C ILE A 291 -23.57 4.68 -6.09
N ALA A 292 -22.75 4.15 -5.17
CA ALA A 292 -22.34 2.75 -5.21
C ALA A 292 -23.54 1.79 -5.14
N GLU A 293 -24.48 2.03 -4.22
CA GLU A 293 -25.70 1.23 -4.07
C GLU A 293 -26.59 1.32 -5.32
N GLN A 294 -26.75 2.51 -5.91
CA GLN A 294 -27.51 2.70 -7.15
C GLN A 294 -26.90 1.90 -8.32
N LEU A 295 -25.59 1.99 -8.50
CA LEU A 295 -24.88 1.24 -9.53
C LEU A 295 -24.91 -0.27 -9.26
N ALA A 296 -24.78 -0.69 -8.01
CA ALA A 296 -24.86 -2.10 -7.63
C ALA A 296 -26.23 -2.70 -7.95
N LEU A 297 -27.32 -1.98 -7.66
CA LEU A 297 -28.67 -2.40 -8.03
C LEU A 297 -28.84 -2.51 -9.55
N ALA A 298 -28.28 -1.57 -10.32
CA ALA A 298 -28.32 -1.64 -11.79
C ALA A 298 -27.57 -2.88 -12.33
N VAL A 299 -26.39 -3.18 -11.75
CA VAL A 299 -25.64 -4.42 -12.04
C VAL A 299 -26.47 -5.66 -11.72
N GLU A 300 -27.11 -5.71 -10.55
CA GLU A 300 -27.95 -6.85 -10.15
C GLU A 300 -29.12 -7.08 -11.11
N MET A 301 -29.79 -6.01 -11.54
CA MET A 301 -30.91 -6.11 -12.46
C MET A 301 -30.48 -6.69 -13.82
N LEU A 302 -29.33 -6.28 -14.34
CA LEU A 302 -28.75 -6.83 -15.57
C LEU A 302 -28.28 -8.29 -15.41
N ALA A 303 -27.78 -8.66 -14.24
CA ALA A 303 -27.29 -10.01 -14.00
C ALA A 303 -28.41 -11.07 -13.88
N ARG A 304 -29.65 -10.62 -13.60
CA ARG A 304 -30.86 -11.45 -13.51
C ARG A 304 -31.63 -11.58 -14.82
N SER A 305 -31.36 -10.71 -15.81
CA SER A 305 -31.95 -10.76 -17.16
C SER A 305 -31.17 -11.66 -18.11
#